data_AF-A0A8C8RG97-F1
#
_entry.id   AF-A0A8C8RG97-F1
#
_cell.length_a   1.000
_cell.length_b   1.000
_cell.length_c   1.000
_cell.angle_alpha   90.00
_cell.angle_beta   90.00
_cell.angle_gamma   90.00
#
_symmetry.space_group_name_H-M   'P 1'
#
loop_
_entity.id
_entity.type
_entity.pdbx_description
1 polymer ?
#
loop_
_entity_poly.entity_id
_entity_poly.type
_entity_poly.pdbx_seq_one_letter_code
_entity_poly.pdbx_strand_id
1 'polypeptide(L)'
;TRCWADISADKRAHHNALERKRRDHIKDSFHSLRDSVPSLQGEKASRAQILDKATEYIQYMRRKNHTHQQDIDDLKRQNALLEQQGELSEPEEPQSRKKLRMEAS
;
A
#
# COMPACT_ATOMS: atom_id res chain seq x y z
N THR A 1 1.92 43.14 43.75
CA THR A 1 2.83 42.00 43.51
C THR A 1 2.11 40.67 43.26
N ARG A 2 0.90 40.44 43.79
CA ARG A 2 0.14 39.17 43.62
C ARG A 2 -0.34 38.88 42.18
N CYS A 3 -0.78 39.88 41.42
CA CYS A 3 -1.31 39.69 40.05
C CYS A 3 -0.30 39.18 39.00
N TRP A 4 0.99 39.49 39.13
CA TRP A 4 1.99 39.08 38.15
C TRP A 4 2.38 37.60 38.28
N ALA A 5 2.38 37.07 39.51
CA ALA A 5 2.60 35.65 39.76
C ALA A 5 1.47 34.81 39.15
N ASP A 6 0.22 35.26 39.28
CA ASP A 6 -0.96 34.58 38.75
C ASP A 6 -0.98 34.56 37.22
N ILE A 7 -0.64 35.66 36.55
CA ILE A 7 -0.52 35.70 35.07
C ILE A 7 0.59 34.76 34.58
N SER A 8 1.71 34.67 35.29
CA SER A 8 2.79 33.73 34.93
C SER A 8 2.38 32.27 35.13
N ALA A 9 1.60 31.98 36.17
CA ALA A 9 1.08 30.65 36.44
C ALA A 9 0.05 30.23 35.39
N ASP A 10 -0.84 31.14 34.98
CA ASP A 10 -1.85 30.89 33.97
C ASP A 10 -1.21 30.64 32.58
N LYS A 11 -0.20 31.43 32.20
CA LYS A 11 0.59 31.18 30.98
C LYS A 11 1.27 29.80 31.01
N ARG A 12 1.84 29.39 32.14
CA ARG A 12 2.44 28.05 32.31
C ARG A 12 1.38 26.95 32.23
N ALA A 13 0.23 27.14 32.85
CA ALA A 13 -0.87 26.17 32.83
C ALA A 13 -1.39 25.94 31.40
N HIS A 14 -1.60 27.03 30.66
CA HIS A 14 -2.01 26.99 29.25
C HIS A 14 -0.95 26.29 28.36
N HIS A 15 0.32 26.64 28.50
CA HIS A 15 1.41 25.97 27.77
C HIS A 15 1.45 24.46 28.06
N ASN A 16 1.33 24.07 29.34
CA ASN A 16 1.31 22.67 29.74
C ASN A 16 0.09 21.92 29.19
N ALA A 17 -1.06 22.58 29.07
CA ALA A 17 -2.26 22.01 28.47
C ALA A 17 -2.07 21.75 26.97
N LEU A 18 -1.52 22.73 26.24
CA LEU A 18 -1.22 22.56 24.81
C LEU A 18 -0.21 21.45 24.56
N GLU A 19 0.85 21.37 25.37
CA GLU A 19 1.86 20.32 25.20
C GLU A 19 1.30 18.93 25.55
N ARG A 20 0.40 18.81 26.53
CA ARG A 20 -0.32 17.55 26.77
C ARG A 20 -1.10 17.13 25.53
N LYS A 21 -1.91 18.04 24.96
CA LYS A 21 -2.67 17.77 23.73
C LYS A 21 -1.76 17.34 22.57
N ARG A 22 -0.60 17.99 22.40
CA ARG A 22 0.39 17.61 21.39
C ARG A 22 0.93 16.19 21.61
N ARG A 23 1.24 15.82 22.86
CA ARG A 23 1.71 14.48 23.20
C ARG A 23 0.64 13.40 22.99
N ASP A 24 -0.62 13.71 23.28
CA ASP A 24 -1.74 12.81 23.05
C ASP A 24 -1.90 12.53 21.55
N HIS A 25 -1.84 13.57 20.70
CA HIS A 25 -1.86 13.38 19.25
C HIS A 25 -0.69 12.50 18.75
N ILE A 26 0.52 12.70 19.29
CA ILE A 26 1.67 11.83 18.93
C ILE A 26 1.43 10.40 19.38
N LYS A 27 0.90 10.22 20.60
CA LYS A 27 0.56 8.91 21.12
C LYS A 27 -0.43 8.22 20.19
N ASP A 28 -1.47 8.91 19.72
CA ASP A 28 -2.45 8.35 18.79
C ASP A 28 -1.81 7.97 17.46
N SER A 29 -0.93 8.82 16.89
CA SER A 29 -0.17 8.49 15.69
C SER A 29 0.69 7.22 15.86
N PHE A 30 1.28 6.98 17.04
CA PHE A 30 2.01 5.74 17.32
C PHE A 30 1.08 4.52 17.40
N HIS A 31 -0.15 4.66 17.90
CA HIS A 31 -1.13 3.57 17.87
C HIS A 31 -1.54 3.23 16.44
N SER A 32 -1.87 4.24 15.63
CA SER A 32 -2.20 4.05 14.22
C SER A 32 -1.05 3.40 13.43
N LEU A 33 0.19 3.80 13.70
CA LEU A 33 1.36 3.21 13.07
C LEU A 33 1.56 1.75 13.46
N ARG A 34 1.45 1.43 14.76
CA ARG A 34 1.52 0.05 15.26
C ARG A 34 0.48 -0.83 14.59
N ASP A 35 -0.76 -0.37 14.52
CA ASP A 35 -1.87 -1.15 13.99
C ASP A 35 -1.78 -1.34 12.46
N SER A 36 -0.99 -0.51 11.77
CA SER A 36 -0.70 -0.65 10.33
C SER A 36 0.44 -1.64 10.03
N VAL A 37 1.19 -2.09 11.03
CA VAL A 37 2.30 -3.03 10.89
C VAL A 37 1.83 -4.42 11.35
N PRO A 38 1.65 -5.40 10.43
CA PRO A 38 1.04 -6.68 10.75
C PRO A 38 1.72 -7.45 11.89
N SER A 39 3.05 -7.33 12.02
CA SER A 39 3.81 -8.01 13.08
C SER A 39 3.66 -7.38 14.47
N LEU A 40 3.02 -6.22 14.59
CA LEU A 40 2.81 -5.52 15.86
C LEU A 40 1.33 -5.44 16.27
N GLN A 41 0.43 -5.94 15.44
CA GLN A 41 -1.01 -5.84 15.68
C GLN A 41 -1.41 -6.67 16.90
N GLY A 42 -2.09 -6.04 17.87
CA GLY A 42 -2.51 -6.71 19.11
C GLY A 42 -1.40 -6.89 20.15
N GLU A 43 -0.16 -6.48 19.87
CA GLU A 43 0.95 -6.60 20.80
C GLU A 43 1.28 -5.30 21.54
N LYS A 44 1.84 -5.43 22.75
CA LYS A 44 2.40 -4.30 23.49
C LYS A 44 3.81 -4.02 22.97
N ALA A 45 3.92 -3.10 22.02
CA ALA A 45 5.19 -2.67 21.44
C ALA A 45 5.65 -1.30 22.01
N SER A 46 6.95 -1.17 22.30
CA SER A 46 7.55 0.12 22.66
C SER A 46 7.64 1.05 21.44
N ARG A 47 7.79 2.36 21.66
CA ARG A 47 7.95 3.35 20.57
C ARG A 47 9.13 3.02 19.64
N ALA A 48 10.25 2.56 20.19
CA ALA A 48 11.41 2.16 19.40
C ALA A 48 11.06 0.97 18.50
N GLN A 49 10.48 -0.11 19.07
CA GLN A 49 10.05 -1.27 18.30
C GLN A 49 9.04 -0.93 17.21
N ILE A 50 8.10 0.00 17.48
CA ILE A 50 7.14 0.46 16.46
C ILE A 50 7.87 1.07 15.26
N LEU A 51 8.87 1.93 15.52
CA LEU A 51 9.65 2.55 14.44
C LEU A 51 10.49 1.50 13.69
N ASP A 52 11.19 0.63 14.41
CA ASP A 52 12.05 -0.40 13.81
C ASP A 52 11.24 -1.35 12.91
N LYS A 53 10.12 -1.88 13.41
CA LYS A 53 9.25 -2.78 12.64
C LYS A 53 8.51 -2.08 11.52
N ALA A 54 8.12 -0.82 11.68
CA ALA A 54 7.57 -0.04 10.57
C ALA A 54 8.60 0.13 9.45
N THR A 55 9.85 0.45 9.78
CA THR A 55 10.94 0.58 8.80
C THR A 55 11.20 -0.76 8.09
N GLU A 56 11.31 -1.85 8.84
CA GLU A 56 11.44 -3.21 8.27
C GLU A 56 10.28 -3.53 7.32
N TYR A 57 9.04 -3.26 7.74
CA TYR A 57 7.84 -3.56 6.97
C TYR A 57 7.76 -2.75 5.67
N ILE A 58 8.10 -1.45 5.70
CA ILE A 58 8.17 -0.62 4.49
C ILE A 58 9.18 -1.18 3.50
N GLN A 59 10.38 -1.55 3.97
CA GLN A 59 11.42 -2.13 3.10
C GLN A 59 11.00 -3.48 2.52
N TYR A 60 10.33 -4.31 3.32
CA TYR A 60 9.77 -5.58 2.87
C TYR A 60 8.70 -5.36 1.79
N MET A 61 7.72 -4.48 2.04
CA MET A 61 6.64 -4.21 1.09
C MET A 61 7.15 -3.59 -0.22
N ARG A 62 8.18 -2.74 -0.18
CA ARG A 62 8.84 -2.22 -1.39
C ARG A 62 9.42 -3.34 -2.25
N ARG A 63 10.15 -4.28 -1.64
CA ARG A 63 10.72 -5.44 -2.35
C ARG A 63 9.62 -6.35 -2.90
N LYS A 64 8.62 -6.66 -2.08
CA LYS A 64 7.48 -7.50 -2.47
C LYS A 64 6.71 -6.91 -3.65
N ASN A 65 6.39 -5.63 -3.61
CA ASN A 65 5.69 -4.95 -4.71
C ASN A 65 6.53 -4.92 -5.98
N HIS A 66 7.86 -4.76 -5.87
CA HIS A 66 8.75 -4.81 -7.02
C HIS A 66 8.75 -6.18 -7.69
N THR A 67 8.88 -7.27 -6.93
CA THR A 67 8.78 -8.63 -7.46
C THR A 67 7.42 -8.89 -8.10
N HIS A 68 6.32 -8.50 -7.45
CA HIS A 68 4.99 -8.65 -8.06
C HIS A 68 4.83 -7.86 -9.36
N GLN A 69 5.45 -6.67 -9.46
CA GLN A 69 5.43 -5.91 -10.70
C GLN A 69 6.21 -6.62 -11.81
N GLN A 70 7.36 -7.22 -11.49
CA GLN A 70 8.11 -8.06 -12.43
C GLN A 70 7.29 -9.26 -12.89
N ASP A 71 6.65 -9.98 -11.96
CA ASP A 71 5.78 -11.12 -12.28
C ASP A 71 4.63 -10.70 -13.21
N ILE A 72 4.00 -9.54 -12.96
CA ILE A 72 2.95 -8.98 -13.81
C ILE A 72 3.48 -8.69 -15.22
N ASP A 73 4.65 -8.10 -15.33
CA ASP A 73 5.24 -7.74 -16.63
C ASP A 73 5.67 -8.99 -17.41
N ASP A 74 6.17 -10.02 -16.74
CA ASP A 74 6.52 -11.31 -17.32
C ASP A 74 5.28 -12.04 -17.84
N LEU A 75 4.22 -12.10 -17.03
CA LEU A 75 2.94 -12.71 -17.42
C LEU A 75 2.30 -11.97 -18.60
N LYS A 76 2.36 -10.64 -18.63
CA LYS A 76 1.90 -9.85 -19.78
C LYS A 76 2.67 -10.17 -21.05
N ARG A 77 4.00 -10.31 -20.97
CA ARG A 77 4.83 -10.71 -22.12
C ARG A 77 4.48 -12.11 -22.61
N GLN A 78 4.29 -13.06 -21.70
CA GLN A 78 3.89 -14.43 -22.05
C GLN A 78 2.52 -14.46 -22.72
N ASN A 79 1.54 -13.75 -22.18
CA ASN A 79 0.20 -13.66 -22.77
C ASN A 79 0.24 -13.06 -24.17
N ALA A 80 1.00 -11.99 -24.39
CA ALA A 80 1.13 -11.39 -25.71
C ALA A 80 1.74 -12.36 -26.75
N LEU A 81 2.72 -13.17 -26.35
CA LEU A 81 3.30 -14.19 -27.24
C LEU A 81 2.30 -15.31 -27.56
N LEU A 82 1.51 -15.73 -26.57
CA LEU A 82 0.48 -16.76 -26.76
C LEU A 82 -0.68 -16.27 -27.62
N GLU A 83 -1.12 -15.03 -27.45
CA GLU A 83 -2.13 -14.39 -28.30
C GLU A 83 -1.64 -14.33 -29.76
N GLN A 84 -0.39 -13.93 -29.99
CA GLN A 84 0.21 -13.93 -31.34
C GLN A 84 0.25 -15.33 -31.95
N GLN A 85 0.57 -16.37 -31.17
CA GLN A 85 0.55 -17.75 -31.63
C GLN A 85 -0.88 -18.23 -31.96
N GLY A 86 -1.86 -17.86 -31.14
CA GLY A 86 -3.27 -18.15 -31.37
C GLY A 86 -3.76 -17.59 -32.70
N GLU A 87 -3.46 -16.32 -32.98
CA GLU A 87 -3.81 -15.66 -34.25
C GLU A 87 -3.14 -16.31 -35.46
N LEU A 88 -1.89 -16.76 -35.34
CA LEU A 88 -1.17 -17.47 -36.42
C LEU A 88 -1.70 -18.90 -36.65
N SER A 89 -2.36 -19.49 -35.66
CA SER A 89 -2.83 -20.88 -35.68
C SER A 89 -4.29 -21.04 -36.10
N GLU A 90 -5.07 -19.95 -36.18
CA GLU A 90 -6.39 -19.97 -36.79
C GLU A 90 -6.23 -20.32 -38.29
N PRO A 91 -6.72 -21.50 -38.75
CA PRO A 91 -6.61 -21.85 -40.15
C PRO A 91 -7.56 -20.93 -40.93
N GLU A 92 -6.98 -20.03 -41.73
CA GLU A 92 -7.70 -19.30 -42.78
C GLU A 92 -8.54 -20.29 -43.59
N GLU A 93 -9.85 -20.32 -43.33
CA GLU A 93 -10.75 -21.22 -44.04
C GLU A 93 -10.71 -20.83 -45.54
N PRO A 94 -10.26 -21.72 -46.45
CA PRO A 94 -10.10 -21.34 -47.84
C PRO A 94 -11.43 -20.83 -48.40
N GLN A 95 -11.42 -19.66 -49.04
CA GLN A 95 -12.64 -19.02 -49.59
C GLN A 95 -13.47 -19.95 -50.48
N SER A 96 -12.86 -20.98 -51.07
CA SER A 96 -13.55 -22.05 -51.82
C SER A 96 -14.52 -22.88 -50.97
N ARG A 97 -14.27 -23.10 -49.67
CA ARG A 97 -15.21 -23.79 -48.76
C ARG A 97 -16.42 -22.93 -48.41
N LYS A 98 -16.24 -21.61 -48.30
CA LYS A 98 -17.33 -20.66 -48.06
C LYS A 98 -18.28 -20.58 -49.27
N LYS A 99 -17.76 -20.64 -50.49
CA LYS A 99 -18.58 -20.73 -51.71
C LYS A 99 -19.40 -22.02 -51.80
N LEU A 100 -18.79 -23.17 -51.51
CA LEU A 100 -19.49 -24.46 -51.57
C LEU A 100 -20.64 -24.56 -50.56
N ARG A 101 -20.51 -23.90 -49.40
CA ARG A 101 -21.56 -23.86 -48.37
C ARG A 101 -22.73 -22.93 -48.74
N MET A 102 -22.49 -21.86 -49.51
CA MET A 102 -23.57 -21.00 -50.00
C MET A 102 -24.26 -21.54 -51.24
N GLU A 103 -23.58 -22.32 -52.09
CA GLU A 103 -24.20 -22.96 -53.27
C GLU A 103 -24.99 -24.23 -52.93
N ALA A 104 -24.78 -24.81 -51.75
CA ALA A 104 -25.54 -25.96 -51.25
C ALA A 104 -26.78 -25.56 -50.41
N SER A 105 -27.14 -24.27 -50.36
CA SER A 105 -28.31 -23.73 -49.65
C SER A 105 -29.25 -23.00 -50.60
#